data_AF-A0A6V7IJZ7-F1
#
_entry.id   AF-A0A6V7IJZ7-F1
#
_cell.length_a   1.000
_cell.length_b   1.000
_cell.length_c   1.000
_cell.angle_alpha   90.00
_cell.angle_beta   90.00
_cell.angle_gamma   90.00
#
_symmetry.space_group_name_H-M   'P 1'
#
loop_
_entity.id
_entity.type
_entity.pdbx_description
1 polymer ?
#
loop_
_entity_poly.entity_id
_entity_poly.type
_entity_poly.pdbx_seq_one_letter_code
_entity_poly.pdbx_strand_id
1 'polypeptide(L)'
;QKWKNRRKIMTPAFHFNILNEFIEVFEVQADQLITSIMNKGAGIIDIIPIYSKFTLNTICETAMGTRLEDEDERQIEFREAVHIMGHLVFH
;
A
#
# COMPACT_ATOMS: atom_id res chain seq x y z
N GLN A 1 -0.31 20.84 21.22
CA GLN A 1 -0.88 21.75 20.19
C GLN A 1 -0.55 21.38 18.74
N LYS A 2 0.73 21.19 18.34
CA LYS A 2 1.11 20.87 16.93
C LYS A 2 0.42 19.64 16.32
N TRP A 3 0.41 18.49 17.01
CA TRP A 3 -0.24 17.26 16.53
C TRP A 3 -1.74 17.46 16.28
N LYS A 4 -2.45 18.10 17.22
CA LYS A 4 -3.89 18.36 17.13
C LYS A 4 -4.23 19.20 15.89
N ASN A 5 -3.43 20.23 15.60
CA ASN A 5 -3.62 21.06 14.41
C ASN A 5 -3.37 20.29 13.11
N ARG A 6 -2.30 19.50 13.03
CA ARG A 6 -1.98 18.69 11.83
C ARG A 6 -3.04 17.61 11.59
N ARG A 7 -3.47 16.92 12.64
CA ARG A 7 -4.52 15.90 12.55
C ARG A 7 -5.83 16.51 12.05
N LYS A 8 -6.21 17.71 12.53
CA LYS A 8 -7.40 18.43 12.04
C LYS A 8 -7.36 18.70 10.53
N ILE A 9 -6.17 18.97 9.97
CA ILE A 9 -5.99 19.20 8.53
C ILE A 9 -6.08 17.89 7.74
N MET A 10 -5.56 16.78 8.28
CA MET A 10 -5.55 15.48 7.60
C MET A 10 -6.87 14.70 7.68
N THR A 11 -7.64 14.84 8.77
CA THR A 11 -8.87 14.05 8.98
C THR A 11 -9.88 14.10 7.83
N PRO A 12 -10.10 15.24 7.13
CA PRO A 12 -10.99 15.26 5.98
C PRO A 12 -10.60 14.28 4.87
N ALA A 13 -9.30 14.06 4.61
CA ALA A 13 -8.82 13.16 3.55
C ALA A 13 -9.10 11.66 3.84
N PHE A 14 -9.50 11.32 5.07
CA PHE A 14 -9.87 9.98 5.48
C PHE A 14 -11.31 9.94 6.04
N HIS A 15 -12.15 10.90 5.65
CA HIS A 15 -13.56 10.90 5.98
C HIS A 15 -14.29 9.80 5.21
N PHE A 16 -15.35 9.21 5.78
CA PHE A 16 -16.05 8.05 5.22
C PHE A 16 -16.46 8.19 3.74
N ASN A 17 -16.88 9.39 3.33
CA ASN A 17 -17.23 9.65 1.93
C ASN A 17 -16.05 9.41 0.98
N ILE A 18 -14.84 9.79 1.38
CA ILE A 18 -13.61 9.56 0.60
C ILE A 18 -13.19 8.09 0.72
N LEU A 19 -13.37 7.46 1.89
CA LEU A 19 -13.07 6.03 2.05
C LEU A 19 -13.91 5.15 1.11
N ASN A 20 -15.12 5.56 0.76
CA ASN A 20 -15.93 4.87 -0.24
C ASN A 20 -15.33 4.93 -1.64
N GLU A 21 -14.62 6.01 -1.99
CA GLU A 21 -13.91 6.13 -3.27
C GLU A 21 -12.71 5.15 -3.32
N PHE A 22 -12.16 4.77 -2.17
CA PHE A 22 -11.05 3.80 -2.11
C PHE A 22 -11.47 2.35 -2.35
N ILE A 23 -12.79 2.04 -2.34
CA ILE A 23 -13.29 0.68 -2.54
C ILE A 23 -12.84 0.14 -3.90
N GLU A 24 -12.90 0.96 -4.95
CA GLU A 24 -12.46 0.58 -6.30
C GLU A 24 -10.96 0.20 -6.32
N VAL A 25 -10.13 0.99 -5.64
CA VAL A 25 -8.70 0.69 -5.49
C VAL A 25 -8.48 -0.61 -4.73
N PHE A 26 -9.23 -0.84 -3.63
CA PHE A 26 -9.12 -2.07 -2.86
C PHE A 26 -9.50 -3.30 -3.69
N GLU A 27 -10.54 -3.20 -4.53
CA GLU A 27 -10.95 -4.28 -5.43
C GLU A 27 -9.83 -4.63 -6.42
N VAL A 28 -9.29 -3.64 -7.13
CA VAL A 28 -8.20 -3.84 -8.08
C VAL A 28 -6.95 -4.43 -7.42
N GLN A 29 -6.56 -3.91 -6.25
CA GLN A 29 -5.38 -4.41 -5.53
C GLN A 29 -5.63 -5.81 -4.95
N ALA A 30 -6.87 -6.13 -4.53
CA ALA A 30 -7.23 -7.47 -4.03
C ALA A 30 -7.19 -8.51 -5.14
N ASP A 31 -7.65 -8.18 -6.35
CA ASP A 31 -7.54 -9.07 -7.51
C ASP A 31 -6.09 -9.37 -7.88
N GLN A 32 -5.22 -8.35 -7.83
CA GLN A 32 -3.78 -8.52 -8.04
C GLN A 32 -3.13 -9.39 -6.95
N LEU A 33 -3.57 -9.24 -5.69
CA LEU A 33 -3.15 -10.06 -4.57
C LEU A 33 -3.52 -11.53 -4.78
N ILE A 34 -4.79 -11.81 -5.12
CA ILE A 34 -5.28 -13.16 -5.40
C ILE A 34 -4.51 -13.78 -6.57
N THR A 35 -4.34 -13.03 -7.66
CA THR A 35 -3.56 -13.46 -8.83
C THR A 35 -2.12 -13.81 -8.44
N SER A 36 -1.47 -12.97 -7.62
CA SER A 36 -0.10 -13.20 -7.15
C SER A 36 0.01 -14.47 -6.30
N ILE A 37 -0.98 -14.74 -5.45
CA ILE A 37 -1.03 -15.97 -4.64
C ILE A 37 -1.26 -17.20 -5.51
N MET A 38 -2.22 -17.15 -6.44
CA MET A 38 -2.52 -18.26 -7.34
C MET A 38 -1.32 -18.64 -8.22
N ASN A 39 -0.55 -17.65 -8.67
CA ASN A 39 0.66 -17.86 -9.49
C ASN A 39 1.81 -18.54 -8.73
N LYS A 40 1.80 -18.58 -7.38
CA LYS A 40 2.79 -19.32 -6.60
C LYS A 40 2.56 -20.84 -6.63
N GLY A 41 1.39 -21.29 -7.07
CA GLY A 41 1.03 -22.71 -7.12
C GLY A 41 0.72 -23.33 -5.75
N ALA A 42 0.68 -24.66 -5.70
CA ALA A 42 0.39 -25.38 -4.46
C ALA A 42 1.65 -25.50 -3.57
N GLY A 43 1.55 -25.11 -2.30
CA GLY A 43 2.65 -25.24 -1.34
C GLY A 43 2.58 -24.23 -0.20
N ILE A 44 3.64 -24.22 0.63
CA ILE A 44 3.85 -23.19 1.64
C ILE A 44 4.34 -21.93 0.94
N ILE A 45 3.65 -20.81 1.18
CA ILE A 45 3.97 -19.51 0.58
C ILE A 45 4.41 -18.57 1.69
N ASP A 46 5.55 -17.91 1.50
CA ASP A 46 5.88 -16.72 2.30
C ASP A 46 5.00 -15.56 1.86
N ILE A 47 4.12 -15.14 2.76
CA ILE A 47 3.07 -14.18 2.47
C ILE A 47 3.50 -12.74 2.73
N ILE A 48 4.60 -12.53 3.46
CA ILE A 48 5.06 -11.19 3.85
C ILE A 48 5.36 -10.32 2.63
N PRO A 49 6.16 -10.76 1.62
CA PRO A 49 6.46 -9.93 0.46
C PRO A 49 5.20 -9.58 -0.35
N ILE A 50 4.24 -10.51 -0.40
CA ILE A 50 3.00 -10.35 -1.16
C ILE A 50 2.11 -9.29 -0.49
N TYR A 51 1.90 -9.40 0.82
CA TYR A 51 1.13 -8.39 1.57
C TYR A 51 1.84 -7.04 1.61
N SER A 52 3.16 -7.00 1.81
CA SER A 52 3.91 -5.74 1.81
C SER A 52 3.73 -4.98 0.49
N LYS A 53 3.79 -5.67 -0.65
CA LYS A 53 3.51 -5.06 -1.97
C LYS A 53 2.07 -4.58 -2.07
N PHE A 54 1.10 -5.43 -1.74
CA PHE A 54 -0.33 -5.09 -1.76
C PHE A 54 -0.64 -3.85 -0.92
N THR A 55 -0.20 -3.82 0.34
CA THR A 55 -0.46 -2.72 1.26
C THR A 55 0.19 -1.43 0.79
N LEU A 56 1.43 -1.50 0.28
CA LEU A 56 2.15 -0.32 -0.20
C LEU A 56 1.49 0.27 -1.47
N ASN A 57 1.12 -0.56 -2.43
CA ASN A 57 0.38 -0.11 -3.61
C ASN A 57 -0.95 0.54 -3.23
N THR A 58 -1.69 -0.12 -2.35
CA THR A 58 -2.99 0.36 -1.88
C THR A 58 -2.89 1.74 -1.23
N ILE A 59 -1.93 1.96 -0.33
CA ILE A 59 -1.79 3.26 0.35
C ILE A 59 -1.28 4.35 -0.60
N CYS A 60 -0.40 4.01 -1.54
CA CYS A 60 0.07 4.97 -2.54
C CYS A 60 -1.06 5.41 -3.47
N GLU A 61 -1.90 4.47 -3.91
CA GLU A 61 -2.99 4.79 -4.83
C GLU A 61 -4.14 5.52 -4.12
N THR A 62 -4.53 5.10 -2.91
CA THR A 62 -5.60 5.76 -2.13
C THR A 62 -5.17 7.10 -1.53
N ALA A 63 -4.06 7.14 -0.79
CA ALA A 63 -3.67 8.32 -0.03
C ALA A 63 -2.76 9.28 -0.80
N MET A 64 -1.98 8.79 -1.77
CA MET A 64 -1.04 9.61 -2.56
C MET A 64 -1.53 9.84 -4.00
N GLY A 65 -2.64 9.22 -4.41
CA GLY A 65 -3.19 9.35 -5.76
C GLY A 65 -2.24 8.85 -6.86
N THR A 66 -1.29 7.99 -6.51
CA THR A 66 -0.25 7.51 -7.43
C THR A 66 -0.24 6.00 -7.46
N ARG A 67 -0.48 5.43 -8.64
CA ARG A 67 -0.38 3.99 -8.86
C ARG A 67 1.08 3.59 -9.01
N LEU A 68 1.48 2.54 -8.28
CA LEU A 68 2.82 1.99 -8.41
C LEU A 68 2.88 0.93 -9.52
N GLU A 69 3.60 1.24 -10.59
CA GLU A 69 3.93 0.38 -11.71
C GLU A 69 5.27 -0.31 -11.48
N ASP A 70 5.33 -1.61 -11.73
CA ASP A 70 6.53 -2.43 -11.45
C ASP A 70 7.69 -2.19 -12.45
N GLU A 71 7.48 -1.34 -13.46
CA GLU A 71 8.45 -1.05 -14.54
C GLU A 71 9.19 0.29 -14.33
N ASP A 72 8.75 1.12 -13.37
CA ASP A 72 9.38 2.41 -13.07
C ASP A 72 10.49 2.23 -12.01
N GLU A 73 11.74 2.47 -12.42
CA GLU A 73 12.93 2.37 -11.56
C GLU A 73 12.79 3.18 -10.25
N ARG A 74 12.20 4.37 -10.29
CA ARG A 74 12.06 5.21 -9.10
C ARG A 74 11.05 4.64 -8.11
N GLN A 75 10.04 3.95 -8.63
CA GLN A 75 9.01 3.32 -7.82
C GLN A 75 9.55 2.03 -7.18
N ILE A 76 10.42 1.31 -7.89
CA ILE A 76 11.19 0.20 -7.32
C ILE A 76 12.07 0.70 -6.17
N GLU A 77 12.87 1.74 -6.40
CA GLU A 77 13.72 2.35 -5.36
C GLU A 77 12.91 2.80 -4.14
N PHE A 78 11.75 3.43 -4.37
CA PHE A 78 10.85 3.84 -3.29
C PHE A 78 10.36 2.65 -2.45
N ARG A 79 9.95 1.55 -3.09
CA ARG A 79 9.49 0.35 -2.39
C ARG A 79 10.61 -0.29 -1.57
N GLU A 80 11.82 -0.37 -2.12
CA GLU A 80 12.99 -0.87 -1.40
C GLU A 80 13.32 0.00 -0.20
N ALA A 81 13.32 1.32 -0.37
CA ALA A 81 13.56 2.25 0.74
C ALA A 81 12.53 2.11 1.87
N VAL A 82 11.24 1.95 1.54
CA VAL A 82 10.19 1.70 2.54
C VAL A 82 10.39 0.35 3.23
N HIS A 83 10.77 -0.68 2.49
CA HIS A 83 11.04 -2.00 3.07
C HIS A 83 12.23 -1.97 4.06
N ILE A 84 13.33 -1.33 3.67
CA ILE A 84 14.51 -1.13 4.53
C ILE A 84 14.13 -0.34 5.77
N MET A 85 13.36 0.74 5.62
CA MET A 85 12.88 1.55 6.74
C MET A 85 12.02 0.73 7.70
N GLY A 86 11.14 -0.14 7.18
CA GLY A 86 10.36 -1.06 8.00
C GLY A 86 11.24 -1.97 8.86
N HIS A 87 12.27 -2.58 8.27
CA HIS A 87 13.23 -3.40 9.03
C HIS A 87 13.93 -2.61 10.12
N LEU A 88 14.37 -1.38 9.85
CA LEU A 88 15.08 -0.55 10.83
C LEU A 88 14.22 -0.06 12.00
N VAL A 89 12.91 0.06 11.82
CA VAL A 89 11.99 0.57 12.85
C VAL A 89 11.44 -0.55 13.73
N PHE A 90 11.28 -1.76 13.16
CA PHE A 90 10.66 -2.91 13.82
C PHE A 90 11.65 -4.03 14.19
N HIS A 91 12.96 -3.81 14.00
CA HIS A 91 14.07 -4.60 14.56
C HIS A 91 14.96 -3.72 15.43
#